data_AF-A0A4R1KRK1-F1
#
_entry.id   AF-A0A4R1KRK1-F1
#
_cell.length_a   1.000
_cell.length_b   1.000
_cell.length_c   1.000
_cell.angle_alpha   90.00
_cell.angle_beta   90.00
_cell.angle_gamma   90.00
#
_symmetry.space_group_name_H-M   'P 1'
#
loop_
_entity.id
_entity.type
_entity.pdbx_description
1 polymer ?
#
loop_
_entity_poly.entity_id
_entity_poly.type
_entity_poly.pdbx_seq_one_letter_code
_entity_poly.pdbx_strand_id
1 'polypeptide(L)'
;MSKINLDVRDNYEYFEELTYSEKNIKDNPIILEPKRNNRDWLKQSTKVDHSTIEENIKLIIEKKLSLYKYGIKLHCPSFTEKPYFRFDSDGPAHRNKTDQPLNEQLITTPHFNSFDKKGQEFAYKSDVLKSEEDAKAIVENLDFGISHFFQETNLKLNNGEEFPEIKVTEPELFEIEPEIDPLNGIEFLD
;
A
#
# COMPACT_ATOMS: atom_id res chain seq x y z
N MET A 1 17.67 -17.39 -2.31
CA MET A 1 16.65 -17.64 -3.37
C MET A 1 15.36 -16.96 -2.96
N SER A 2 14.60 -16.35 -3.88
CA SER A 2 13.23 -15.95 -3.53
C SER A 2 12.48 -17.25 -3.24
N LYS A 3 11.83 -17.33 -2.07
CA LYS A 3 11.13 -18.54 -1.64
C LYS A 3 9.82 -18.60 -2.44
N ILE A 4 9.64 -19.67 -3.21
CA ILE A 4 8.38 -19.94 -3.90
C ILE A 4 7.24 -19.95 -2.88
N ASN A 5 6.15 -19.25 -3.19
CA ASN A 5 4.92 -19.30 -2.41
C ASN A 5 4.12 -20.54 -2.84
N LEU A 6 4.13 -21.57 -2.00
CA LEU A 6 3.45 -22.84 -2.29
C LEU A 6 1.93 -22.67 -2.26
N ASP A 7 1.41 -21.80 -1.40
CA ASP A 7 -0.03 -21.53 -1.28
C ASP A 7 -0.59 -21.02 -2.61
N VAL A 8 0.13 -20.07 -3.24
CA VAL A 8 -0.24 -19.53 -4.55
C VAL A 8 -0.02 -20.53 -5.67
N ARG A 9 1.11 -21.25 -5.69
CA ARG A 9 1.38 -22.25 -6.73
C ARG A 9 0.31 -23.34 -6.76
N ASP A 10 -0.10 -23.81 -5.58
CA ASP A 10 -1.00 -24.96 -5.46
C ASP A 10 -2.48 -24.53 -5.60
N ASN A 11 -2.79 -23.23 -5.47
CA ASN A 11 -4.16 -22.69 -5.56
C ASN A 11 -4.21 -21.41 -6.44
N TYR A 12 -3.58 -21.44 -7.61
CA TYR A 12 -3.41 -20.23 -8.43
C TYR A 12 -4.73 -19.62 -8.92
N GLU A 13 -5.71 -20.44 -9.32
CA GLU A 13 -7.04 -19.96 -9.74
C GLU A 13 -7.75 -19.24 -8.58
N TYR A 14 -7.65 -19.79 -7.37
CA TYR A 14 -8.18 -19.16 -6.16
C TYR A 14 -7.47 -17.83 -5.87
N PHE A 15 -6.15 -17.75 -6.05
CA PHE A 15 -5.40 -16.50 -5.94
C PHE A 15 -5.85 -15.45 -6.97
N GLU A 16 -6.09 -15.85 -8.23
CA GLU A 16 -6.57 -14.94 -9.26
C GLU A 16 -7.98 -14.42 -8.94
N GLU A 17 -8.89 -15.31 -8.49
CA GLU A 17 -10.21 -14.92 -8.02
C GLU A 17 -10.10 -13.94 -6.84
N LEU A 18 -9.34 -14.29 -5.81
CA LEU A 18 -9.10 -13.47 -4.63
C LEU A 18 -8.56 -12.07 -4.99
N THR A 19 -7.72 -11.98 -6.03
CA THR A 19 -7.04 -10.73 -6.41
C THR A 19 -7.86 -9.86 -7.36
N TYR A 20 -8.52 -10.44 -8.36
CA TYR A 20 -9.07 -9.67 -9.50
C TYR A 20 -10.60 -9.73 -9.62
N SER A 21 -11.27 -10.65 -8.92
CA SER A 21 -12.74 -10.63 -8.84
C SER A 21 -13.24 -9.46 -8.02
N GLU A 22 -14.50 -9.09 -8.22
CA GLU A 22 -15.09 -7.95 -7.52
C GLU A 22 -15.08 -8.15 -6.00
N LYS A 23 -14.54 -7.15 -5.32
CA LYS A 23 -14.45 -7.07 -3.86
C LYS A 23 -14.97 -5.73 -3.39
N ASN A 24 -15.47 -5.68 -2.17
CA ASN A 24 -16.05 -4.48 -1.61
C ASN A 24 -15.45 -4.16 -0.24
N ILE A 25 -15.29 -2.88 0.05
CA ILE A 25 -15.05 -2.41 1.42
C ILE A 25 -16.26 -1.62 1.93
N LYS A 26 -16.46 -1.66 3.25
CA LYS A 26 -17.52 -0.91 3.94
C LYS A 26 -17.01 0.35 4.62
N ASP A 27 -15.75 0.35 5.05
CA ASP A 27 -15.18 1.44 5.81
C ASP A 27 -14.89 2.62 4.89
N ASN A 28 -15.55 3.75 5.17
CA ASN A 28 -15.31 5.03 4.51
C ASN A 28 -15.72 6.15 5.49
N PRO A 29 -14.84 7.09 5.86
CA PRO A 29 -13.44 7.21 5.44
C PRO A 29 -12.53 6.12 6.01
N ILE A 30 -11.40 5.85 5.33
CA ILE A 30 -10.30 5.06 5.89
C ILE A 30 -9.38 6.02 6.64
N ILE A 31 -9.29 5.86 7.97
CA ILE A 31 -8.49 6.73 8.84
C ILE A 31 -7.13 6.06 9.11
N LEU A 32 -6.04 6.68 8.66
CA LEU A 32 -4.67 6.24 8.90
C LEU A 32 -4.14 6.80 10.23
N GLU A 33 -3.68 5.91 11.10
CA GLU A 33 -3.17 6.23 12.44
C GLU A 33 -1.68 5.93 12.58
N PRO A 34 -0.92 6.65 13.45
CA PRO A 34 0.49 6.36 13.69
C PRO A 34 0.73 4.92 14.17
N LYS A 35 1.71 4.22 13.58
CA LYS A 35 2.10 2.88 14.05
C LYS A 35 2.72 3.00 15.45
N ARG A 36 2.30 2.13 16.37
CA ARG A 36 2.83 2.07 17.75
C ARG A 36 4.36 2.00 17.83
N ASN A 37 4.99 1.26 16.93
CA ASN A 37 6.43 1.00 16.94
C ASN A 37 7.23 1.94 16.02
N ASN A 38 6.55 2.77 15.21
CA ASN A 38 7.20 3.68 14.27
C ASN A 38 6.25 4.83 13.92
N ARG A 39 6.35 5.94 14.66
CA ARG A 39 5.44 7.09 14.51
C ARG A 39 5.62 7.86 13.19
N ASP A 40 6.72 7.65 12.47
CA ASP A 40 6.93 8.23 11.13
C ASP A 40 6.04 7.60 10.06
N TRP A 41 5.38 6.49 10.40
CA TRP A 41 4.48 5.77 9.53
C TRP A 41 3.08 5.74 10.09
N LEU A 42 2.13 6.01 9.21
CA LEU A 42 0.72 5.81 9.44
C LEU A 42 0.30 4.45 8.86
N LYS A 43 -0.75 3.86 9.43
CA LYS A 43 -1.32 2.59 8.98
C LYS A 43 -2.81 2.51 9.27
N GLN A 44 -3.53 1.86 8.38
CA GLN A 44 -4.84 1.27 8.67
C GLN A 44 -4.96 -0.11 8.03
N SER A 45 -5.80 -0.96 8.62
CA SER A 45 -6.23 -2.24 8.05
C SER A 45 -7.75 -2.33 8.10
N THR A 46 -8.37 -2.44 6.93
CA THR A 46 -9.83 -2.56 6.76
C THR A 46 -10.19 -3.93 6.21
N LYS A 47 -11.35 -4.45 6.60
CA LYS A 47 -11.89 -5.70 6.08
C LYS A 47 -12.37 -5.51 4.63
N VAL A 48 -12.08 -6.49 3.79
CA VAL A 48 -12.59 -6.60 2.43
C VAL A 48 -13.57 -7.76 2.36
N ASP A 49 -14.75 -7.51 1.80
CA ASP A 49 -15.77 -8.53 1.52
C ASP A 49 -15.65 -8.99 0.07
N HIS A 50 -15.64 -10.31 -0.15
CA HIS A 50 -15.69 -10.94 -1.47
C HIS A 50 -17.07 -11.57 -1.67
N SER A 51 -17.58 -11.59 -2.90
CA SER A 51 -18.92 -12.13 -3.19
C SER A 51 -19.01 -13.65 -3.04
N THR A 52 -17.93 -14.36 -3.41
CA THR A 52 -17.84 -15.83 -3.41
C THR A 52 -16.90 -16.43 -2.36
N ILE A 53 -16.06 -15.62 -1.71
CA ILE A 53 -14.99 -16.09 -0.82
C ILE A 53 -15.25 -15.56 0.59
N GLU A 54 -15.56 -16.45 1.52
CA GLU A 54 -15.79 -16.12 2.93
C GLU A 54 -14.49 -16.18 3.75
N GLU A 55 -13.51 -15.34 3.40
CA GLU A 55 -12.22 -15.28 4.09
C GLU A 55 -11.92 -13.93 4.74
N ASN A 56 -10.94 -13.93 5.65
CA ASN A 56 -10.47 -12.72 6.32
C ASN A 56 -9.51 -11.91 5.43
N ILE A 57 -10.05 -11.33 4.35
CA ILE A 57 -9.29 -10.46 3.46
C ILE A 57 -9.17 -9.07 4.09
N LYS A 58 -7.96 -8.52 4.07
CA LYS A 58 -7.62 -7.21 4.62
C LYS A 58 -6.97 -6.33 3.56
N LEU A 59 -7.49 -5.12 3.43
CA LEU A 59 -6.82 -4.01 2.77
C LEU A 59 -5.95 -3.31 3.82
N ILE A 60 -4.66 -3.19 3.55
CA ILE A 60 -3.70 -2.53 4.43
C ILE A 60 -3.09 -1.36 3.68
N ILE A 61 -3.20 -0.17 4.26
CA ILE A 61 -2.62 1.06 3.70
C ILE A 61 -1.59 1.57 4.69
N GLU A 62 -0.39 1.87 4.22
CA GLU A 62 0.71 2.41 5.02
C GLU A 62 1.29 3.63 4.32
N LYS A 63 1.43 4.76 5.02
CA LYS A 63 1.99 6.01 4.48
C LYS A 63 3.11 6.51 5.39
N LYS A 64 4.23 6.95 4.81
CA LYS A 64 5.26 7.69 5.54
C LYS A 64 4.89 9.18 5.62
N LEU A 65 5.09 9.81 6.77
CA LEU A 65 4.75 11.22 6.98
C LEU A 65 5.64 12.15 6.14
N SER A 66 6.95 11.92 6.15
CA SER A 66 7.95 12.86 5.61
C SER A 66 8.28 12.70 4.12
N LEU A 67 7.71 11.72 3.42
CA LEU A 67 8.02 11.42 2.01
C LEU A 67 6.74 11.07 1.25
N TYR A 68 6.79 11.22 -0.07
CA TYR A 68 5.83 10.64 -1.03
C TYR A 68 6.01 9.12 -1.13
N LYS A 69 5.96 8.45 0.01
CA LYS A 69 6.20 7.01 0.17
C LYS A 69 5.03 6.38 0.88
N TYR A 70 4.34 5.48 0.19
CA TYR A 70 3.24 4.70 0.73
C TYR A 70 3.20 3.31 0.08
N GLY A 71 2.46 2.40 0.69
CA GLY A 71 2.20 1.08 0.15
C GLY A 71 0.78 0.63 0.47
N ILE A 72 0.16 -0.08 -0.48
CA ILE A 72 -1.20 -0.59 -0.40
C ILE A 72 -1.12 -2.10 -0.61
N LYS A 73 -1.81 -2.89 0.23
CA LYS A 73 -1.62 -4.34 0.26
C LYS A 73 -2.93 -5.05 0.48
N LEU A 74 -3.12 -6.16 -0.23
CA LEU A 74 -4.12 -7.16 0.09
C LEU A 74 -3.48 -8.34 0.82
N HIS A 75 -4.09 -8.74 1.93
CA HIS A 75 -3.63 -9.87 2.72
C HIS A 75 -4.82 -10.74 3.14
N CYS A 76 -4.70 -12.04 2.94
CA CYS A 76 -5.64 -13.04 3.44
C CYS A 76 -4.82 -14.04 4.28
N PRO A 77 -4.79 -13.88 5.62
CA PRO A 77 -3.98 -14.73 6.50
C PRO A 77 -4.36 -16.21 6.46
N SER A 78 -5.61 -16.53 6.12
CA SER A 78 -6.06 -17.91 5.94
C SER A 78 -5.49 -18.56 4.68
N PHE A 79 -5.13 -17.75 3.69
CA PHE A 79 -4.58 -18.23 2.43
C PHE A 79 -3.05 -18.27 2.46
N THR A 80 -2.39 -17.19 2.85
CA THR A 80 -0.93 -17.13 2.89
C THR A 80 -0.40 -16.18 3.97
N GLU A 81 0.79 -16.48 4.49
CA GLU A 81 1.39 -15.77 5.63
C GLU A 81 1.61 -14.27 5.34
N LYS A 82 1.95 -13.93 4.10
CA LYS A 82 2.33 -12.57 3.68
C LYS A 82 1.27 -11.94 2.77
N PRO A 83 1.23 -10.61 2.61
CA PRO A 83 0.37 -9.98 1.62
C PRO A 83 0.63 -10.56 0.22
N TYR A 84 -0.44 -10.97 -0.45
CA TYR A 84 -0.38 -11.67 -1.73
C TYR A 84 -0.34 -10.72 -2.93
N PHE A 85 -0.79 -9.48 -2.74
CA PHE A 85 -0.75 -8.43 -3.76
C PHE A 85 -0.42 -7.10 -3.11
N ARG A 86 0.52 -6.34 -3.69
CA ARG A 86 1.00 -5.08 -3.11
C ARG A 86 1.27 -4.05 -4.18
N PHE A 87 1.10 -2.79 -3.83
CA PHE A 87 1.63 -1.64 -4.55
C PHE A 87 2.60 -0.89 -3.65
N ASP A 88 3.75 -0.54 -4.19
CA ASP A 88 4.79 0.22 -3.51
C ASP A 88 5.08 1.49 -4.33
N SER A 89 4.82 2.67 -3.76
CA SER A 89 5.00 3.95 -4.46
C SER A 89 6.49 4.31 -4.64
N ASP A 90 7.31 3.92 -3.66
CA ASP A 90 8.74 4.21 -3.62
C ASP A 90 9.49 3.12 -2.83
N GLY A 91 10.71 2.78 -3.25
CA GLY A 91 11.50 1.71 -2.65
C GLY A 91 12.58 1.15 -3.59
N PRO A 92 13.21 0.04 -3.18
CA PRO A 92 14.18 -0.62 -4.05
C PRO A 92 13.49 -1.18 -5.30
N ALA A 93 14.18 -1.10 -6.44
CA ALA A 93 13.75 -1.80 -7.64
C ALA A 93 13.74 -3.32 -7.39
N HIS A 94 12.73 -4.00 -7.94
CA HIS A 94 12.64 -5.45 -7.90
C HIS A 94 13.27 -6.03 -9.16
N ARG A 95 13.98 -7.15 -9.03
CA ARG A 95 14.51 -7.88 -10.18
C ARG A 95 13.73 -9.18 -10.39
N ASN A 96 12.91 -9.21 -11.44
CA ASN A 96 12.20 -10.40 -11.86
C ASN A 96 13.17 -11.44 -12.42
N LYS A 97 13.06 -12.68 -11.98
CA LYS A 97 13.89 -13.78 -12.47
C LYS A 97 13.21 -14.46 -13.64
N THR A 98 13.23 -13.79 -14.78
CA THR A 98 12.69 -14.28 -16.07
C THR A 98 13.83 -14.53 -17.05
N ASP A 99 13.51 -15.19 -18.16
CA ASP A 99 14.45 -15.41 -19.28
C ASP A 99 14.61 -14.17 -20.19
N GLN A 100 13.98 -13.04 -19.82
CA GLN A 100 14.05 -11.78 -20.57
C GLN A 100 15.42 -11.09 -20.43
N PRO A 101 15.77 -10.13 -21.31
CA PRO A 101 16.94 -9.28 -21.17
C PRO A 101 17.06 -8.61 -19.78
N LEU A 102 18.28 -8.41 -19.29
CA LEU A 102 18.56 -7.91 -17.94
C LEU A 102 17.92 -6.55 -17.63
N ASN A 103 17.85 -5.66 -18.62
CA ASN A 103 17.21 -4.35 -18.51
C ASN A 103 15.69 -4.44 -18.33
N GLU A 104 15.05 -5.50 -18.83
CA GLU A 104 13.62 -5.75 -18.69
C GLU A 104 13.28 -6.50 -17.40
N GLN A 105 14.29 -7.12 -16.78
CA GLN A 105 14.13 -7.78 -15.48
C GLN A 105 14.01 -6.80 -14.31
N LEU A 106 14.54 -5.58 -14.44
CA LEU A 106 14.58 -4.60 -13.35
C LEU A 106 13.36 -3.68 -13.39
N ILE A 107 12.50 -3.80 -12.37
CA ILE A 107 11.26 -3.03 -12.24
C ILE A 107 11.42 -2.00 -11.11
N THR A 108 11.53 -0.74 -11.48
CA THR A 108 11.61 0.39 -10.54
C THR A 108 10.24 0.70 -9.93
N THR A 109 10.22 1.27 -8.73
CA THR A 109 9.00 1.86 -8.17
C THR A 109 8.60 3.14 -8.93
N PRO A 110 7.31 3.50 -8.98
CA PRO A 110 6.17 2.76 -8.44
C PRO A 110 5.91 1.47 -9.23
N HIS A 111 5.53 0.39 -8.54
CA HIS A 111 5.19 -0.90 -9.14
C HIS A 111 4.22 -1.70 -8.27
N PHE A 112 3.56 -2.67 -8.90
CA PHE A 112 2.85 -3.74 -8.20
C PHE A 112 3.78 -4.94 -7.96
N ASN A 113 3.50 -5.70 -6.91
CA ASN A 113 4.10 -6.98 -6.59
C ASN A 113 3.00 -8.03 -6.52
N SER A 114 3.19 -9.13 -7.24
CA SER A 114 2.22 -10.22 -7.40
C SER A 114 2.95 -11.56 -7.57
N PHE A 115 2.22 -12.63 -7.88
CA PHE A 115 2.75 -13.98 -8.03
C PHE A 115 2.36 -14.59 -9.38
N ASP A 116 3.27 -15.32 -10.01
CA ASP A 116 2.96 -16.13 -11.18
C ASP A 116 2.36 -17.49 -10.80
N LYS A 117 1.90 -18.26 -11.79
CA LYS A 117 1.37 -19.62 -11.60
C LYS A 117 2.32 -20.64 -10.98
N LYS A 118 3.62 -20.32 -10.92
CA LYS A 118 4.63 -21.15 -10.27
C LYS A 118 4.82 -20.73 -8.80
N GLY A 119 4.08 -19.74 -8.31
CA GLY A 119 4.22 -19.15 -6.99
C GLY A 119 5.45 -18.24 -6.86
N GLN A 120 6.01 -17.76 -7.98
CA GLN A 120 7.16 -16.86 -7.96
C GLN A 120 6.69 -15.42 -7.85
N GLU A 121 7.22 -14.71 -6.87
CA GLU A 121 6.99 -13.27 -6.72
C GLU A 121 7.63 -12.52 -7.89
N PHE A 122 6.87 -11.61 -8.48
CA PHE A 122 7.34 -10.71 -9.52
C PHE A 122 6.74 -9.31 -9.33
N ALA A 123 7.46 -8.30 -9.80
CA ALA A 123 6.97 -6.93 -9.84
C ALA A 123 6.59 -6.54 -11.26
N TYR A 124 5.68 -5.60 -11.44
CA TYR A 124 5.36 -5.06 -12.75
C TYR A 124 4.81 -3.63 -12.68
N LYS A 125 4.90 -2.92 -13.80
CA LYS A 125 4.21 -1.66 -14.02
C LYS A 125 2.95 -1.94 -14.85
N SER A 126 1.79 -1.52 -14.35
CA SER A 126 0.56 -1.45 -15.16
C SER A 126 0.79 -0.49 -16.34
N ASP A 127 -0.12 -0.48 -17.31
CA ASP A 127 0.01 0.42 -18.47
C ASP A 127 0.05 1.90 -18.06
N VAL A 128 -0.70 2.27 -17.02
CA VAL A 128 -0.69 3.62 -16.42
C VAL A 128 0.71 3.97 -15.88
N LEU A 129 1.36 3.03 -15.17
CA LEU A 129 2.67 3.28 -14.55
C LEU A 129 3.84 3.28 -15.54
N LYS A 130 3.61 3.01 -16.83
CA LYS A 130 4.61 3.14 -17.90
C LYS A 130 4.76 4.58 -18.38
N SER A 131 3.75 5.42 -18.15
CA SER A 131 3.82 6.87 -18.37
C SER A 131 4.55 7.54 -17.21
N GLU A 132 5.59 8.32 -17.50
CA GLU A 132 6.35 9.03 -16.46
C GLU A 132 5.49 10.07 -15.72
N GLU A 133 4.60 10.74 -16.45
CA GLU A 133 3.68 11.75 -15.91
C GLU A 133 2.68 11.12 -14.93
N ASP A 134 2.01 10.05 -15.36
CA ASP A 134 1.01 9.36 -14.53
C ASP A 134 1.65 8.67 -13.33
N ALA A 135 2.82 8.04 -13.52
CA ALA A 135 3.57 7.42 -12.44
C ALA A 135 3.96 8.45 -11.38
N LYS A 136 4.40 9.65 -11.79
CA LYS A 136 4.73 10.74 -10.87
C LYS A 136 3.50 11.22 -10.11
N ALA A 137 2.39 11.46 -10.81
CA ALA A 137 1.14 11.90 -10.18
C ALA A 137 0.65 10.89 -9.12
N ILE A 138 0.72 9.59 -9.43
CA ILE A 138 0.38 8.51 -8.49
C ILE A 138 1.32 8.53 -7.27
N VAL A 139 2.64 8.69 -7.45
CA VAL A 139 3.58 8.70 -6.32
C VAL A 139 3.33 9.89 -5.38
N GLU A 140 3.08 11.07 -5.93
CA GLU A 140 2.94 12.31 -5.17
C GLU A 140 1.57 12.43 -4.47
N ASN A 141 0.56 11.66 -4.92
CA ASN A 141 -0.80 11.71 -4.38
C ASN A 141 -1.32 10.31 -3.97
N LEU A 142 -1.54 10.12 -2.66
CA LEU A 142 -2.06 8.85 -2.12
C LEU A 142 -3.45 8.50 -2.69
N ASP A 143 -4.33 9.49 -2.90
CA ASP A 143 -5.68 9.21 -3.40
C ASP A 143 -5.61 8.61 -4.80
N PHE A 144 -4.73 9.13 -5.66
CA PHE A 144 -4.49 8.54 -6.98
C PHE A 144 -3.89 7.14 -6.90
N GLY A 145 -2.99 6.90 -5.95
CA GLY A 145 -2.49 5.56 -5.64
C GLY A 145 -3.58 4.57 -5.22
N ILE A 146 -4.49 5.01 -4.37
CA ILE A 146 -5.63 4.20 -3.90
C ILE A 146 -6.58 3.91 -5.05
N SER A 147 -6.96 4.91 -5.83
CA SER A 147 -7.80 4.73 -7.00
C SER A 147 -7.19 3.74 -7.99
N HIS A 148 -5.89 3.89 -8.27
CA HIS A 148 -5.19 2.99 -9.17
C HIS A 148 -5.13 1.55 -8.64
N PHE A 149 -4.87 1.37 -7.35
CA PHE A 149 -4.90 0.04 -6.72
C PHE A 149 -6.29 -0.60 -6.76
N PHE A 150 -7.34 0.19 -6.55
CA PHE A 150 -8.72 -0.28 -6.58
C PHE A 150 -9.12 -0.75 -7.97
N GLN A 151 -8.74 0.00 -9.01
CA GLN A 151 -8.94 -0.39 -10.39
C GLN A 151 -8.19 -1.69 -10.73
N GLU A 152 -6.92 -1.80 -10.33
CA GLU A 152 -6.09 -2.98 -10.61
C GLU A 152 -6.60 -4.26 -9.94
N THR A 153 -7.26 -4.13 -8.78
CA THR A 153 -7.74 -5.27 -7.95
C THR A 153 -9.26 -5.45 -7.93
N ASN A 154 -9.99 -4.65 -8.72
CA ASN A 154 -11.45 -4.63 -8.76
C ASN A 154 -12.10 -4.48 -7.37
N LEU A 155 -11.54 -3.58 -6.56
CA LEU A 155 -12.12 -3.15 -5.28
C LEU A 155 -13.10 -2.01 -5.50
N LYS A 156 -14.22 -2.05 -4.77
CA LYS A 156 -15.29 -1.06 -4.81
C LYS A 156 -15.73 -0.66 -3.41
N LEU A 157 -16.48 0.45 -3.31
CA LEU A 157 -17.19 0.81 -2.11
C LEU A 157 -18.63 0.31 -2.16
N ASN A 158 -19.13 -0.18 -1.02
CA ASN A 158 -20.54 -0.58 -0.91
C ASN A 158 -21.54 0.59 -0.94
N ASN A 159 -21.09 1.84 -0.80
CA ASN A 159 -21.94 3.03 -0.75
C ASN A 159 -22.21 3.66 -2.14
N GLY A 160 -21.67 3.08 -3.23
CA GLY A 160 -21.83 3.59 -4.59
C GLY A 160 -20.85 4.70 -4.99
N GLU A 161 -19.96 5.12 -4.09
CA GLU A 161 -18.80 5.93 -4.46
C GLU A 161 -17.71 5.06 -5.12
N GLU A 162 -16.84 5.69 -5.91
CA GLU A 162 -15.84 4.95 -6.68
C GLU A 162 -14.62 4.55 -5.82
N PHE A 163 -14.19 5.42 -4.90
CA PHE A 163 -12.98 5.23 -4.08
C PHE A 163 -13.17 5.81 -2.66
N PRO A 164 -12.52 5.23 -1.63
CA PRO A 164 -12.64 5.71 -0.25
C PRO A 164 -11.97 7.07 -0.04
N GLU A 165 -12.55 7.88 0.85
CA GLU A 165 -11.88 9.06 1.40
C GLU A 165 -10.77 8.59 2.36
N ILE A 166 -9.54 9.06 2.17
CA ILE A 166 -8.43 8.79 3.09
C ILE A 166 -8.28 9.96 4.06
N LYS A 167 -8.39 9.68 5.36
CA LYS A 167 -8.10 10.64 6.42
C LYS A 167 -6.81 10.26 7.14
N VAL A 168 -6.05 11.27 7.51
CA VAL A 168 -4.84 11.11 8.29
C VAL A 168 -5.08 11.71 9.67
N THR A 169 -4.88 10.91 10.72
CA THR A 169 -4.74 11.45 12.06
C THR A 169 -3.25 11.70 12.29
N GLU A 170 -2.82 12.93 12.01
CA GLU A 170 -1.46 13.34 12.36
C GLU A 170 -1.36 13.40 13.89
N PRO A 171 -0.26 12.92 14.50
CA PRO A 171 -0.04 13.17 15.91
C PRO A 171 0.03 14.69 16.10
N GLU A 172 -0.79 15.23 17.00
CA GLU A 172 -0.66 16.62 17.44
C GLU A 172 0.81 16.84 17.84
N LEU A 173 1.50 17.71 17.09
CA LEU A 173 2.71 18.34 17.57
C LEU A 173 2.25 19.19 18.75
N PHE A 174 2.39 18.66 19.96
CA PHE A 174 2.36 19.50 21.14
C PHE A 174 3.56 20.45 21.01
N GLU A 175 3.32 21.64 20.48
CA GLU A 175 4.09 22.80 20.88
C GLU A 175 3.86 22.93 22.38
N ILE A 176 4.78 22.39 23.18
CA ILE A 176 4.85 22.75 24.58
C ILE A 176 5.33 24.20 24.55
N GLU A 177 4.40 25.15 24.38
CA GLU A 177 4.67 26.51 24.80
C GLU A 177 5.01 26.42 26.28
N PRO A 178 6.26 26.72 26.67
CA PRO A 178 6.58 26.71 28.08
C PRO A 178 5.73 27.81 28.73
N GLU A 179 4.95 27.47 29.77
CA GLU A 179 4.15 28.44 30.55
C GLU A 179 5.01 29.60 31.10
N ILE A 180 6.33 29.39 31.14
CA ILE A 180 7.33 30.33 31.60
C ILE A 180 8.35 30.50 30.48
N ASP A 181 8.53 31.74 30.01
CA ASP A 181 9.61 32.08 29.08
C ASP A 181 10.96 31.58 29.66
N PRO A 182 11.65 30.64 28.99
CA PRO A 182 12.91 30.08 29.48
C PRO A 182 14.04 31.11 29.55
N LEU A 183 13.85 32.29 28.93
CA LEU A 183 14.78 33.42 28.97
C LEU A 183 14.38 34.47 30.03
N ASN A 184 13.29 34.25 30.77
CA ASN A 184 12.86 35.16 31.82
C ASN A 184 13.94 35.24 32.92
N GLY A 185 14.54 36.42 33.09
CA GLY A 185 15.61 36.67 34.05
C GLY A 185 17.03 36.48 33.51
N ILE A 186 17.22 36.24 32.20
CA ILE A 186 18.54 36.27 31.57
C ILE A 186 18.84 37.69 31.07
N GLU A 187 19.84 38.34 31.67
CA GLU A 187 20.42 39.57 31.14
C GLU A 187 21.44 39.20 30.05
N PHE A 188 21.13 39.58 28.80
CA PHE A 188 22.08 39.47 27.71
C PHE A 188 23.02 40.66 27.78
N LEU A 189 24.32 40.39 27.91
CA LEU A 189 25.36 41.42 27.85
C LEU A 189 25.55 41.83 26.39
N ASP A 190 25.45 43.13 26.12
CA ASP A 190 25.81 43.76 24.84
C ASP A 190 27.33 43.68 24.56
#